data_AF-A0A009PJK3-F1
#
_entry.id   AF-A0A009PJK3-F1
#
_cell.length_a   1.000
_cell.length_b   1.000
_cell.length_c   1.000
_cell.angle_alpha   90.00
_cell.angle_beta   90.00
_cell.angle_gamma   90.00
#
_symmetry.space_group_name_H-M   'P 1'
#
loop_
_entity.id
_entity.type
_entity.pdbx_description
1 polymer ?
#
loop_
_entity_poly.entity_id
_entity_poly.type
_entity_poly.pdbx_seq_one_letter_code
_entity_poly.pdbx_strand_id
1 'polypeptide(L)'
;MTDLNKEREVLEAQIEAFKKDCMELWFVPDLADSYTNTNLFDYVIMKDGVFFMKEQARQLWDFWNKAKAQAVPEGFKIVPIELSEEIAERLALERVQKPRPENDPVWVEIAERAYKSNLLAKKWELVREYKILTEASESGADG
;
A
#
# COMPACT_ATOMS: atom_id res chain seq x y z
N MET A 1 42.57 26.26 -9.11
CA MET A 1 42.20 24.99 -9.76
C MET A 1 42.37 23.94 -8.69
N THR A 2 41.28 23.47 -8.09
CA THR A 2 41.32 22.42 -7.06
C THR A 2 41.77 21.12 -7.69
N ASP A 3 42.68 20.43 -7.02
CA ASP A 3 43.23 19.16 -7.48
C ASP A 3 42.23 18.05 -7.14
N LEU A 4 41.39 17.71 -8.12
CA LEU A 4 40.34 16.71 -8.00
C LEU A 4 40.86 15.34 -7.51
N ASN A 5 42.14 15.03 -7.76
CA ASN A 5 42.74 13.80 -7.28
C ASN A 5 43.00 13.86 -5.77
N LYS A 6 43.42 15.00 -5.23
CA LYS A 6 43.62 15.18 -3.78
C LYS A 6 42.32 15.15 -2.99
N GLU A 7 41.26 15.75 -3.53
CA GLU A 7 39.93 15.71 -2.91
C GLU A 7 39.40 14.27 -2.85
N ARG A 8 39.66 13.49 -3.90
CA ARG A 8 39.32 12.07 -3.95
C ARG A 8 40.12 11.24 -2.93
N GLU A 9 41.42 11.45 -2.81
CA GLU A 9 42.26 10.75 -1.83
C GLU A 9 41.81 11.03 -0.39
N VAL A 10 41.45 12.28 -0.08
CA VAL A 10 40.91 12.66 1.23
C VAL A 10 39.58 11.95 1.50
N LEU A 11 38.70 11.87 0.51
CA LEU A 11 37.41 11.20 0.63
C LEU A 11 37.58 9.67 0.82
N GLU A 12 38.48 9.05 0.06
CA GLU A 12 38.80 7.62 0.22
C GLU A 12 39.37 7.34 1.63
N ALA A 13 40.22 8.21 2.17
CA ALA A 13 40.71 8.08 3.54
C ALA A 13 39.60 8.20 4.60
N GLN A 14 38.64 9.12 4.40
CA GLN A 14 37.46 9.24 5.27
C GLN A 14 36.59 7.99 5.22
N ILE A 15 36.42 7.39 4.04
CA ILE A 15 35.65 6.15 3.87
C ILE A 15 36.33 4.99 4.62
N GLU A 16 37.66 4.87 4.54
CA GLU A 16 38.37 3.81 5.27
C GLU A 16 38.31 4.01 6.80
N ALA A 17 38.38 5.25 7.28
CA ALA A 17 38.15 5.54 8.70
C ALA A 17 36.72 5.15 9.11
N PHE A 18 35.71 5.53 8.33
CA PHE A 18 34.31 5.15 8.54
C PHE A 18 34.12 3.63 8.60
N LYS A 19 34.68 2.87 7.65
CA LYS A 19 34.60 1.41 7.64
C LYS A 19 35.20 0.81 8.91
N LYS A 20 36.36 1.31 9.33
CA LYS A 20 37.02 0.86 10.56
C LYS A 20 36.14 1.10 11.78
N ASP A 21 35.61 2.31 11.92
CA ASP A 21 34.73 2.68 13.05
C ASP A 21 33.44 1.84 13.06
N CYS A 22 32.87 1.55 11.88
CA CYS A 22 31.71 0.66 11.79
C CYS A 22 32.02 -0.76 12.28
N MET A 23 33.21 -1.30 12.02
CA MET A 23 33.61 -2.64 12.48
C MET A 23 33.77 -2.73 14.01
N GLU A 24 33.86 -1.62 14.73
CA GLU A 24 33.86 -1.60 16.20
C GLU A 24 32.45 -1.77 16.80
N LEU A 25 31.39 -1.63 16.00
CA LEU A 25 30.02 -1.85 16.45
C LEU A 25 29.74 -3.34 16.61
N TRP A 26 29.07 -3.71 17.71
CA TRP A 26 28.91 -5.11 18.15
C TRP A 26 28.26 -6.07 17.14
N PHE A 27 27.47 -5.57 16.19
CA PHE A 27 26.73 -6.40 15.21
C PHE A 27 27.33 -6.36 13.80
N VAL A 28 28.22 -5.40 13.51
CA VAL A 28 28.72 -5.16 12.16
C VAL A 28 29.68 -6.25 11.68
N PRO A 29 30.57 -6.83 12.51
CA PRO A 29 31.36 -7.99 12.12
C PRO A 29 30.50 -9.17 11.67
N ASP A 30 29.49 -9.55 12.47
CA ASP A 30 28.56 -10.63 12.13
C ASP A 30 27.79 -10.34 10.83
N LEU A 31 27.39 -9.08 10.65
CA LEU A 31 26.73 -8.64 9.42
C LEU A 31 27.69 -8.75 8.22
N ALA A 32 28.94 -8.31 8.35
CA ALA A 32 29.93 -8.39 7.28
C ALA A 32 30.22 -9.84 6.89
N ASP A 33 30.35 -10.74 7.86
CA ASP A 33 30.60 -12.17 7.65
C ASP A 33 29.42 -12.89 6.97
N SER A 34 28.20 -12.34 7.07
CA SER A 34 27.02 -12.88 6.38
C SER A 34 27.09 -12.73 4.84
N TYR A 35 27.98 -11.87 4.32
CA TYR A 35 28.16 -11.67 2.88
C TYR A 35 29.16 -12.68 2.30
N THR A 36 28.64 -13.69 1.59
CA THR A 36 29.47 -14.79 1.06
C THR A 36 30.12 -14.52 -0.30
N ASN A 37 29.57 -13.59 -1.09
CA ASN A 37 30.00 -13.35 -2.47
C ASN A 37 30.40 -11.89 -2.75
N THR A 38 30.34 -11.01 -1.75
CA THR A 38 30.54 -9.55 -1.93
C THR A 38 31.06 -8.91 -0.64
N ASN A 39 31.40 -7.61 -0.68
CA ASN A 39 31.77 -6.85 0.52
C ASN A 39 30.57 -6.01 1.01
N LEU A 40 30.37 -5.94 2.33
CA LEU A 40 29.36 -5.09 2.98
C LEU A 40 29.55 -3.60 2.61
N PHE A 41 30.79 -3.15 2.52
CA PHE A 41 31.15 -1.75 2.30
C PHE A 41 31.47 -1.41 0.84
N ASP A 42 30.90 -2.14 -0.12
CA ASP A 42 31.04 -1.79 -1.54
C ASP A 42 30.42 -0.40 -1.81
N TYR A 43 31.23 0.51 -2.35
CA TYR A 43 30.84 1.89 -2.63
C TYR A 43 31.28 2.37 -4.01
N VAL A 44 30.60 3.42 -4.50
CA VAL A 44 30.99 4.20 -5.67
C VAL A 44 31.01 5.68 -5.30
N ILE A 45 32.05 6.40 -5.70
CA ILE A 45 32.12 7.86 -5.59
C ILE A 45 31.55 8.43 -6.88
N MET A 46 30.44 9.17 -6.76
CA MET A 46 29.84 9.92 -7.87
C MET A 46 29.97 11.41 -7.59
N LYS A 47 29.62 12.25 -8.58
CA LYS A 47 29.71 13.71 -8.47
C LYS A 47 28.96 14.27 -7.25
N ASP A 48 27.89 13.60 -6.83
CA ASP A 48 26.98 14.06 -5.79
C ASP A 48 27.22 13.39 -4.42
N GLY A 49 28.27 12.56 -4.29
CA GLY A 49 28.65 11.94 -3.00
C GLY A 49 29.10 10.48 -3.08
N VAL A 50 29.19 9.85 -1.90
CA VAL A 50 29.56 8.43 -1.74
C VAL A 50 28.29 7.58 -1.63
N PHE A 51 28.16 6.58 -2.51
CA PHE A 51 26.99 5.71 -2.58
C PHE A 51 27.37 4.28 -2.17
N PHE A 52 26.77 3.79 -1.09
CA PHE A 52 26.90 2.39 -0.64
C PHE A 52 25.82 1.53 -1.30
N MET A 53 26.24 0.60 -2.17
CA MET A 53 25.34 -0.06 -3.12
C MET A 53 24.40 -1.08 -2.48
N LYS A 54 24.84 -1.74 -1.39
CA LYS A 54 24.12 -2.87 -0.80
C LYS A 54 22.91 -2.46 0.01
N GLU A 55 22.98 -1.33 0.72
CA GLU A 55 21.83 -0.86 1.48
C GLU A 55 20.67 -0.46 0.56
N GLN A 56 20.97 0.13 -0.60
CA GLN A 56 19.95 0.44 -1.61
C GLN A 56 19.28 -0.82 -2.18
N ALA A 57 20.07 -1.84 -2.52
CA ALA A 57 19.54 -3.11 -3.04
C ALA A 57 18.72 -3.88 -1.98
N ARG A 58 19.15 -3.86 -0.71
CA ARG A 58 18.40 -4.44 0.42
C ARG A 58 17.07 -3.73 0.64
N GLN A 59 17.07 -2.40 0.63
CA GLN A 59 15.85 -1.59 0.75
C GLN A 59 14.87 -1.85 -0.40
N LEU A 60 15.37 -1.89 -1.65
CA LEU A 60 14.57 -2.23 -2.82
C LEU A 60 13.97 -3.64 -2.74
N TRP A 61 14.73 -4.63 -2.24
CA TRP A 61 14.25 -5.99 -2.02
C TRP A 61 13.17 -6.06 -0.94
N ASP A 62 13.34 -5.35 0.18
CA ASP A 62 12.35 -5.25 1.25
C ASP A 62 11.06 -4.60 0.74
N PHE A 63 11.16 -3.52 -0.04
CA PHE A 63 10.00 -2.88 -0.67
C PHE A 63 9.29 -3.82 -1.65
N TRP A 64 10.05 -4.53 -2.49
CA TRP A 64 9.49 -5.48 -3.44
C TRP A 64 8.74 -6.63 -2.75
N ASN A 65 9.30 -7.20 -1.67
CA ASN A 65 8.63 -8.25 -0.91
C ASN A 65 7.36 -7.76 -0.19
N LYS A 66 7.40 -6.57 0.41
CA LYS A 66 6.21 -5.96 1.03
C LYS A 66 5.11 -5.68 0.00
N ALA A 67 5.48 -5.19 -1.18
CA ALA A 67 4.55 -4.97 -2.29
C ALA A 67 3.97 -6.30 -2.81
N LYS A 68 4.78 -7.34 -2.99
CA LYS A 68 4.31 -8.67 -3.42
C LYS A 68 3.37 -9.33 -2.42
N ALA A 69 3.57 -9.10 -1.13
CA ALA A 69 2.70 -9.63 -0.09
C ALA A 69 1.33 -8.95 -0.04
N GLN A 70 1.08 -7.92 -0.87
CA GLN A 70 -0.04 -6.98 -0.69
C GLN A 70 -0.15 -6.55 0.78
N ALA A 71 0.99 -6.36 1.44
CA ALA A 71 1.02 -6.05 2.85
C ALA A 71 0.49 -4.63 3.03
N VAL A 72 -0.83 -4.55 3.20
CA VAL A 72 -1.51 -3.34 3.62
C VAL A 72 -0.91 -2.95 4.97
N PRO A 73 -0.39 -1.72 5.14
CA PRO A 73 0.18 -1.30 6.41
C PRO A 73 -0.81 -1.52 7.55
N GLU A 74 -0.29 -1.75 8.75
CA GLU A 74 -1.14 -1.92 9.94
C GLU A 74 -2.05 -0.70 10.12
N GLY A 75 -3.35 -0.94 10.30
CA GLY A 75 -4.38 0.11 10.37
C GLY A 75 -5.03 0.49 9.03
N PHE A 76 -4.53 -0.01 7.90
CA PHE A 76 -5.12 0.22 6.58
C PHE A 76 -5.89 -1.01 6.09
N LYS A 77 -6.85 -0.82 5.18
CA LYS A 77 -7.60 -1.88 4.51
C LYS A 77 -7.71 -1.57 3.02
N ILE A 78 -7.58 -2.60 2.17
CA ILE A 78 -7.92 -2.46 0.75
C ILE A 78 -9.44 -2.48 0.62
N VAL A 79 -9.96 -1.43 -0.02
CA VAL A 79 -11.38 -1.27 -0.31
C VAL A 79 -11.54 -1.26 -1.84
N PRO A 80 -12.41 -2.11 -2.42
CA PRO A 80 -12.66 -2.09 -3.85
C PRO A 80 -13.17 -0.73 -4.31
N ILE A 81 -12.77 -0.27 -5.50
CA ILE A 81 -13.23 1.04 -6.03
C ILE A 81 -14.73 1.00 -6.38
N GLU A 82 -15.23 -0.16 -6.78
CA GLU A 82 -16.64 -0.36 -7.11
C GLU A 82 -17.31 -1.33 -6.13
N LEU A 83 -18.54 -0.99 -5.71
CA LEU A 83 -19.36 -1.90 -4.93
C LEU A 83 -19.97 -2.96 -5.87
N SER A 84 -19.58 -4.22 -5.68
CA SER A 84 -20.16 -5.32 -6.47
C SER A 84 -21.68 -5.38 -6.33
N GLU A 85 -22.36 -5.71 -7.43
CA GLU A 85 -23.82 -5.79 -7.46
C GLU A 85 -24.39 -6.80 -6.46
N GLU A 86 -23.72 -7.94 -6.26
CA GLU A 86 -24.12 -8.97 -5.30
C GLU A 86 -24.13 -8.44 -3.86
N ILE A 87 -23.09 -7.70 -3.47
CA ILE A 87 -23.03 -7.08 -2.14
C ILE A 87 -24.10 -6.00 -2.01
N ALA A 88 -24.30 -5.18 -3.05
CA ALA A 88 -25.35 -4.15 -3.06
C ALA A 88 -26.76 -4.77 -2.92
N GLU A 89 -27.03 -5.89 -3.58
CA GLU A 89 -28.29 -6.63 -3.46
C GLU A 89 -28.50 -7.19 -2.06
N ARG A 90 -27.49 -7.82 -1.47
CA ARG A 90 -27.56 -8.32 -0.09
C ARG A 90 -27.83 -7.20 0.91
N LEU A 91 -27.12 -6.08 0.76
CA LEU A 91 -27.31 -4.89 1.59
C LEU A 91 -28.70 -4.24 1.40
N ALA A 92 -29.26 -4.30 0.20
CA ALA A 92 -30.62 -3.84 -0.07
C ALA A 92 -31.66 -4.72 0.64
N LEU A 93 -31.48 -6.06 0.63
CA LEU A 93 -32.36 -6.99 1.34
C LEU A 93 -32.38 -6.77 2.85
N GLU A 94 -31.25 -6.39 3.44
CA GLU A 94 -31.14 -6.07 4.87
C GLU A 94 -31.82 -4.73 5.22
N ARG A 95 -31.82 -3.76 4.30
CA ARG A 95 -32.30 -2.40 4.54
C ARG A 95 -33.75 -2.16 4.13
N VAL A 96 -34.27 -2.89 3.15
CA VAL A 96 -35.65 -2.74 2.68
C VAL A 96 -36.58 -3.62 3.49
N GLN A 97 -37.56 -3.00 4.15
CA GLN A 97 -38.55 -3.72 4.95
C GLN A 97 -39.37 -4.67 4.07
N LYS A 98 -39.51 -5.93 4.52
CA LYS A 98 -40.38 -6.91 3.88
C LYS A 98 -41.85 -6.49 3.97
N PRO A 99 -42.65 -6.77 2.93
CA PRO A 99 -44.08 -6.49 2.97
C PRO A 99 -44.74 -7.27 4.13
N ARG A 100 -45.79 -6.69 4.69
CA ARG A 100 -46.57 -7.36 5.74
C ARG A 100 -47.32 -8.54 5.15
N PRO A 101 -47.56 -9.62 5.92
CA PRO A 101 -48.44 -10.70 5.49
C PRO A 101 -49.84 -10.15 5.18
N GLU A 102 -50.37 -10.47 4.01
CA GLU A 102 -51.68 -10.03 3.51
C GLU A 102 -52.35 -11.22 2.79
N ASN A 103 -53.67 -11.32 2.89
CA ASN A 103 -54.46 -12.41 2.34
C ASN A 103 -55.23 -12.01 1.07
N ASP A 104 -55.43 -10.71 0.83
CA ASP A 104 -56.05 -10.23 -0.40
C ASP A 104 -55.07 -10.33 -1.59
N PRO A 105 -55.40 -11.08 -2.65
CA PRO A 105 -54.52 -11.29 -3.79
C PRO A 105 -54.05 -10.00 -4.48
N VAL A 106 -54.93 -8.99 -4.56
CA VAL A 106 -54.62 -7.71 -5.20
C VAL A 106 -53.60 -6.94 -4.36
N TRP A 107 -53.80 -6.91 -3.04
CA TRP A 107 -52.87 -6.25 -2.13
C TRP A 107 -51.52 -6.98 -2.04
N VAL A 108 -51.51 -8.32 -2.13
CA VAL A 108 -50.27 -9.11 -2.22
C VAL A 108 -49.48 -8.74 -3.48
N GLU A 109 -50.12 -8.70 -4.65
CA GLU A 109 -49.45 -8.34 -5.90
C GLU A 109 -48.86 -6.91 -5.85
N ILE A 110 -49.63 -5.95 -5.34
CA ILE A 110 -49.19 -4.56 -5.17
C ILE A 110 -47.98 -4.49 -4.21
N ALA A 111 -48.05 -5.19 -3.08
CA ALA A 111 -46.99 -5.20 -2.07
C ALA A 111 -45.70 -5.85 -2.58
N GLU A 112 -45.80 -6.97 -3.32
CA GLU A 112 -44.65 -7.62 -3.93
C GLU A 112 -43.99 -6.75 -5.01
N ARG A 113 -44.79 -6.11 -5.87
CA ARG A 113 -44.28 -5.22 -6.91
C ARG A 113 -43.57 -4.01 -6.31
N ALA A 114 -44.17 -3.40 -5.29
CA ALA A 114 -43.55 -2.30 -4.56
C ALA A 114 -42.25 -2.74 -3.87
N TYR A 115 -42.24 -3.92 -3.24
CA TYR A 115 -41.05 -4.46 -2.58
C TYR A 115 -39.90 -4.69 -3.57
N LYS A 116 -40.15 -5.33 -4.72
CA LYS A 116 -39.14 -5.53 -5.77
C LYS A 116 -38.60 -4.20 -6.32
N SER A 117 -39.47 -3.22 -6.54
CA SER A 117 -39.07 -1.88 -6.99
C SER A 117 -38.18 -1.18 -5.95
N ASN A 118 -38.52 -1.30 -4.66
CA ASN A 118 -37.77 -0.71 -3.57
C ASN A 118 -36.39 -1.37 -3.39
N LEU A 119 -36.30 -2.69 -3.56
CA LEU A 119 -35.02 -3.40 -3.57
C LEU A 119 -34.11 -2.91 -4.69
N LEU A 120 -34.64 -2.78 -5.91
CA LEU A 120 -33.87 -2.30 -7.05
C LEU A 120 -33.42 -0.85 -6.86
N ALA A 121 -34.31 0.02 -6.37
CA ALA A 121 -33.96 1.41 -6.07
C ALA A 121 -32.86 1.48 -5.02
N LYS A 122 -32.96 0.70 -3.93
CA LYS A 122 -31.99 0.71 -2.85
C LYS A 122 -30.63 0.14 -3.27
N LYS A 123 -30.61 -0.88 -4.11
CA LYS A 123 -29.37 -1.42 -4.72
C LYS A 123 -28.60 -0.31 -5.44
N TRP A 124 -29.26 0.42 -6.34
CA TRP A 124 -28.60 1.46 -7.14
C TRP A 124 -28.24 2.71 -6.34
N GLU A 125 -29.02 3.04 -5.30
CA GLU A 125 -28.66 4.06 -4.32
C GLU A 125 -27.33 3.72 -3.64
N LEU A 126 -27.21 2.50 -3.09
CA LEU A 126 -25.99 2.05 -2.40
C LEU A 126 -24.75 2.05 -3.32
N VAL A 127 -24.90 1.61 -4.58
CA VAL A 127 -23.80 1.65 -5.56
C VAL A 127 -23.35 3.09 -5.83
N ARG A 128 -24.31 4.02 -5.96
CA ARG A 128 -24.00 5.44 -6.19
C ARG A 128 -23.33 6.09 -4.98
N GLU A 129 -23.87 5.87 -3.79
CA GLU A 129 -23.31 6.40 -2.54
C GLU A 129 -21.89 5.92 -2.32
N TYR A 130 -21.64 4.63 -2.57
CA TYR A 130 -20.30 4.05 -2.47
C TYR A 130 -19.33 4.72 -3.44
N LYS A 131 -19.74 4.93 -4.70
CA LYS A 131 -18.93 5.60 -5.71
C LYS A 131 -18.56 7.04 -5.30
N ILE A 132 -19.51 7.78 -4.73
CA ILE A 132 -19.24 9.15 -4.23
C ILE A 132 -18.21 9.11 -3.08
N LEU A 133 -18.31 8.14 -2.17
CA LEU A 133 -17.37 8.00 -1.06
C LEU A 133 -15.95 7.65 -1.54
N THR A 134 -15.82 6.77 -2.54
CA THR A 134 -14.50 6.41 -3.08
C THR A 134 -13.86 7.59 -3.82
N GLU A 135 -14.62 8.30 -4.66
CA GLU A 135 -14.14 9.50 -5.38
C GLU A 135 -13.73 10.63 -4.40
N ALA A 136 -14.51 10.85 -3.33
CA ALA A 136 -14.17 11.81 -2.30
C ALA A 136 -12.87 11.43 -1.55
N SER A 137 -12.63 10.13 -1.33
CA SER A 137 -11.37 9.67 -0.71
C SER A 137 -10.16 9.85 -1.63
N GLU A 138 -10.34 9.68 -2.95
CA GLU A 138 -9.27 9.87 -3.94
C GLU A 138 -8.86 11.34 -4.05
N SER A 139 -9.84 12.25 -4.12
CA SER A 139 -9.60 13.71 -4.21
C SER A 139 -8.99 14.33 -2.94
N GLY A 140 -9.12 13.67 -1.78
CA GLY A 140 -8.48 14.09 -0.53
C GLY A 140 -7.00 13.71 -0.41
N ALA A 141 -6.46 12.91 -1.34
CA ALA A 141 -5.06 12.46 -1.34
C ALA A 141 -4.09 13.41 -2.06
N ASP A 142 -4.59 14.47 -2.73
CA ASP A 142 -3.81 15.46 -3.47
C ASP A 142 -3.38 16.69 -2.62
N GLY A 143 -3.39 16.58 -1.28
CA GLY A 143 -3.12 17.67 -0.33
C GLY A 143 -1.82 17.56 0.47
#